data_AF-A0ABD4SKG2-F1
#
_entry.id   AF-A0ABD4SKG2-F1
#
_cell.length_a   1.000
_cell.length_b   1.000
_cell.length_c   1.000
_cell.angle_alpha   90.00
_cell.angle_beta   90.00
_cell.angle_gamma   90.00
#
_symmetry.space_group_name_H-M   'P 1'
#
loop_
_entity.id
_entity.type
_entity.pdbx_description
1 polymer ?
#
loop_
_entity_poly.entity_id
_entity_poly.type
_entity_poly.pdbx_seq_one_letter_code
_entity_poly.pdbx_strand_id
1 'polypeptide(L)' 'MSEYMSISKAAVYLNVAKSTLRNWEAEGLITPLRTASNQRRYTKEMLDELLQGNMKAAKPKKLLTIGYC' A
#
# COMPACT_ATOMS: atom_id res chain seq x y z
N MET A 1 -0.74 7.06 18.81
CA MET A 1 -1.19 8.01 17.76
C MET A 1 -1.41 7.20 16.49
N SER A 2 -2.65 7.00 16.04
CA SER A 2 -2.93 6.27 14.80
C SER A 2 -2.56 7.15 13.60
N GLU A 3 -1.39 6.92 13.01
CA GLU A 3 -0.98 7.61 11.79
C GLU A 3 -1.74 7.02 10.59
N TYR A 4 -2.56 7.85 9.95
CA TYR A 4 -3.18 7.51 8.67
C TYR A 4 -2.29 7.97 7.53
N MET A 5 -2.08 7.07 6.57
CA MET A 5 -1.21 7.27 5.42
C MET A 5 -2.04 7.14 4.13
N SER A 6 -1.77 8.01 3.17
CA SER A 6 -2.30 7.88 1.81
C SER A 6 -1.56 6.78 1.06
N ILE A 7 -2.11 6.28 -0.04
CA ILE A 7 -1.49 5.23 -0.87
C ILE A 7 -0.05 5.57 -1.27
N SER A 8 0.24 6.83 -1.58
CA SER A 8 1.61 7.28 -1.91
C SER A 8 2.57 7.15 -0.74
N LYS A 9 2.14 7.50 0.48
CA LYS A 9 2.98 7.44 1.68
C LYS A 9 3.19 5.99 2.12
N ALA A 10 2.15 5.16 1.99
CA ALA A 10 2.22 3.71 2.18
C ALA A 10 3.18 3.05 1.18
N ALA A 11 3.13 3.44 -0.10
CA ALA A 11 4.02 2.92 -1.15
C ALA A 11 5.49 3.21 -0.85
N VAL A 12 5.79 4.44 -0.41
CA VAL A 12 7.15 4.85 -0.02
C VAL A 12 7.58 4.11 1.24
N TYR A 13 6.71 3.95 2.23
CA TYR A 13 7.00 3.25 3.47
C TYR A 13 7.34 1.76 3.24
N LEU A 14 6.59 1.10 2.36
CA LEU A 14 6.80 -0.30 1.99
C LEU A 14 7.85 -0.49 0.87
N ASN A 15 8.37 0.61 0.31
CA ASN A 15 9.25 0.62 -0.86
C ASN A 15 8.71 -0.18 -2.06
N VAL A 16 7.41 -0.06 -2.33
CA VAL A 16 6.71 -0.70 -3.46
C VAL A 16 6.08 0.34 -4.37
N ALA A 17 5.70 -0.06 -5.59
CA ALA A 17 4.94 0.80 -6.47
C ALA A 17 3.49 0.97 -5.98
N LYS A 18 2.88 2.13 -6.26
CA LYS A 18 1.46 2.37 -5.97
C LYS A 18 0.56 1.34 -6.67
N SER A 19 0.96 0.85 -7.84
CA SER A 19 0.26 -0.21 -8.58
C SER A 19 0.27 -1.53 -7.81
N THR A 20 1.37 -1.88 -7.14
CA THR A 20 1.46 -3.06 -6.28
C THR A 20 0.47 -2.97 -5.13
N LEU A 21 0.36 -1.81 -4.46
CA LEU A 21 -0.67 -1.60 -3.43
C LEU A 21 -2.09 -1.76 -3.98
N ARG A 22 -2.36 -1.28 -5.21
CA ARG A 22 -3.68 -1.45 -5.85
C ARG A 22 -3.98 -2.91 -6.19
N ASN A 23 -2.98 -3.69 -6.60
CA ASN A 23 -3.13 -5.13 -6.82
C ASN A 23 -3.43 -5.84 -5.51
N TRP A 24 -2.76 -5.49 -4.43
CA TRP A 24 -3.03 -6.04 -3.10
C TRP A 24 -4.42 -5.68 -2.57
N GLU A 25 -4.93 -4.47 -2.86
CA GLU A 25 -6.33 -4.13 -2.62
C GLU A 25 -7.29 -5.00 -3.44
N ALA A 26 -6.99 -5.24 -4.72
CA ALA A 26 -7.81 -6.06 -5.60
C ALA A 26 -7.80 -7.55 -5.19
N GLU A 27 -6.67 -8.03 -4.69
CA GLU A 27 -6.51 -9.38 -4.14
C GLU A 27 -7.11 -9.52 -2.73
N GLY A 28 -7.54 -8.42 -2.10
CA GLY A 28 -8.11 -8.43 -0.74
C GLY A 28 -7.08 -8.60 0.37
N LEU A 29 -5.79 -8.44 0.06
CA LEU A 29 -4.69 -8.51 1.03
C LEU A 29 -4.65 -7.27 1.94
N ILE A 30 -5.17 -6.14 1.46
CA ILE A 30 -5.18 -4.87 2.17
C ILE A 30 -6.57 -4.26 2.07
N THR A 31 -7.16 -3.93 3.21
CA THR A 31 -8.46 -3.28 3.26
C THR A 31 -8.28 -1.81 3.64
N PRO A 32 -8.32 -0.87 2.68
CA PRO A 32 -8.24 0.55 3.02
C PRO A 32 -9.47 0.94 3.84
N LEU A 33 -9.25 1.73 4.88
CA LEU A 33 -10.36 2.38 5.57
C LEU A 33 -10.99 3.38 4.61
N ARG A 34 -12.26 3.17 4.26
CA ARG A 34 -13.05 4.13 3.50
C ARG A 34 -13.69 5.10 4.47
N THR A 35 -13.29 6.37 4.42
CA THR A 35 -13.99 7.42 5.17
C THR A 35 -15.32 7.77 4.48
N ALA A 36 -16.20 8.51 5.15
CA ALA A 36 -17.46 9.02 4.55
C ALA A 36 -17.23 9.83 3.25
N SER A 37 -16.01 10.34 3.03
CA SER A 37 -15.56 11.02 1.81
C SER A 37 -15.03 10.04 0.74
N ASN A 38 -15.25 8.74 0.90
CA ASN A 38 -14.78 7.67 0.02
C ASN A 38 -13.25 7.68 -0.23
N GLN A 39 -12.49 8.30 0.67
CA GLN A 39 -11.04 8.35 0.59
C GLN A 39 -10.44 7.09 1.19
N ARG A 40 -9.44 6.53 0.51
CA ARG A 40 -8.67 5.38 1.00
C ARG A 40 -7.63 5.86 2.02
N ARG A 41 -7.72 5.39 3.26
CA ARG A 41 -6.70 5.60 4.29
C ARG A 41 -6.13 4.27 4.76
N TYR A 42 -4.80 4.18 4.80
CA TYR A 42 -4.08 3.04 5.35
C TYR A 42 -3.60 3.42 6.76
N THR A 43 -3.77 2.53 7.73
CA THR A 43 -3.18 2.70 9.06
C THR A 43 -1.74 2.20 9.03
N LYS A 44 -0.88 2.80 9.86
CA LYS A 44 0.50 2.34 10.02
C LYS A 44 0.57 0.88 10.45
N GLU A 45 -0.33 0.45 11.32
CA GLU A 45 -0.42 -0.94 11.79
C GLU A 45 -0.65 -1.91 10.63
N MET A 46 -1.57 -1.59 9.71
CA MET A 46 -1.81 -2.43 8.52
C MET A 46 -0.60 -2.47 7.58
N LEU A 47 0.19 -1.40 7.52
CA LEU A 47 1.44 -1.40 6.75
C LEU A 47 2.55 -2.20 7.45
N ASP A 48 2.60 -2.14 8.78
CA ASP A 48 3.57 -2.88 9.58
C ASP A 48 3.26 -4.39 9.57
N GLU A 49 1.99 -4.78 9.56
CA GLU A 49 1.57 -6.17 9.33
C GLU A 49 2.05 -6.70 7.97
N LEU A 50 1.98 -5.90 6.91
CA LEU A 50 2.52 -6.26 5.60
C LEU A 50 4.05 -6.37 5.59
N LEU A 51 4.73 -5.62 6.46
CA LEU A 51 6.18 -5.64 6.60
C LEU A 51 6.67 -6.83 7.44
N GLN A 52 5.96 -7.13 8.53
CA GLN A 52 6.32 -8.16 9.52
C GLN A 52 5.85 -9.57 9.09
N GLY A 53 4.74 -9.69 8.36
CA GLY A 53 4.05 -10.95 8.11
C GLY A 53 4.26 -11.53 6.71
N ASN A 54 5.36 -12.27 6.51
CA ASN A 54 5.40 -13.54 5.76
C ASN A 54 4.47 -13.72 4.55
N MET A 55 4.47 -12.77 3.60
CA MET A 55 3.90 -12.99 2.28
C MET A 55 5.04 -13.02 1.28
N LYS A 56 5.06 -14.03 0.39
CA LYS A 56 5.90 -14.02 -0.81
C LYS A 56 5.65 -12.69 -1.53
N ALA A 57 6.46 -11.68 -1.25
CA ALA A 57 6.64 -10.54 -2.14
C ALA A 57 7.24 -11.15 -3.40
N ALA A 58 6.37 -11.69 -4.25
CA ALA A 58 6.67 -12.10 -5.59
C ALA A 58 7.30 -10.87 -6.21
N LYS A 59 8.63 -10.93 -6.36
CA LYS A 59 9.50 -9.86 -6.82
C LYS A 59 8.73 -8.96 -7.79
N PRO A 60 8.57 -7.64 -7.53
CA PRO A 60 7.99 -6.77 -8.55
C PRO A 60 8.93 -6.79 -9.75
N LYS A 61 8.57 -7.64 -10.73
CA LYS A 61 9.25 -7.75 -12.01
C LYS A 61 9.00 -6.44 -12.74
N LYS A 62 10.07 -5.65 -12.89
CA LYS A 62 10.17 -4.33 -13.52
C LYS A 62 9.42 -3.20 -12.79
N LEU A 63 10.17 -2.50 -11.93
CA LEU A 63 9.93 -1.08 -11.66
C LEU A 63 10.23 -0.28 -12.95
N LEU A 64 9.25 -0.14 -13.83
CA LEU A 64 9.26 0.94 -14.82
C LEU A 64 8.65 2.16 -14.13
N THR A 65 9.52 2.98 -13.57
CA THR A 65 9.20 4.30 -13.03
C THR A 65 8.74 5.20 -14.17
N ILE A 66 7.44 5.22 -14.45
CA ILE A 66 6.86 6.30 -15.24
C ILE A 66 6.69 7.47 -14.28
N GLY A 67 7.65 8.40 -14.34
CA GLY A 67 7.57 9.67 -13.66
C GLY A 67 6.30 10.39 -14.07
N TYR A 68 5.55 10.86 -13.09
CA TYR A 68 4.51 11.87 -13.33
C TYR A 68 5.24 13.23 -13.40
N CYS A 69 5.27 13.82 -14.59
CA CYS A 69 5.42 15.25 -14.79
C CYS A 69 4.10 15.95 -14.44
#